data_AF-A0A139LFY0-F1
#
_entry.id   AF-A0A139LFY0-F1
#
_cell.length_a   1.000
_cell.length_b   1.000
_cell.length_c   1.000
_cell.angle_alpha   90.00
_cell.angle_beta   90.00
_cell.angle_gamma   90.00
#
_symmetry.space_group_name_H-M   'P 1'
#
loop_
_entity.id
_entity.type
_entity.pdbx_description
1 polymer ?
#
loop_
_entity_poly.entity_id
_entity_poly.type
_entity_poly.pdbx_seq_one_letter_code
_entity_poly.pdbx_strand_id
1 'polypeptide(L)'
;MLNMRDNRGGSRAVAITKDLGKSWTEHESSRKALQEPVCMASLISVKAKDNVLNRDLLLFSNPNTTKGRHDITIKMSLDGGITWLPEHQLFIANTYSAKF
;
A
#
# COMPACT_ATOMS: atom_id res chain seq x y z
N MET A 1 -1.48 8.66 7.19
CA MET A 1 -1.21 8.43 5.75
C MET A 1 -2.53 8.00 5.10
N LEU A 2 -2.85 8.54 3.94
CA LEU A 2 -4.00 8.13 3.14
C LEU A 2 -3.48 7.57 1.80
N ASN A 3 -3.82 6.31 1.52
CA ASN A 3 -3.47 5.61 0.28
C ASN A 3 -4.72 5.43 -0.57
N MET A 4 -4.74 6.02 -1.74
CA MET A 4 -5.95 6.28 -2.51
C MET A 4 -5.91 5.57 -3.85
N ARG A 5 -7.09 5.08 -4.25
CA ARG A 5 -7.36 4.70 -5.64
C ARG A 5 -7.33 5.97 -6.48
N ASP A 6 -6.59 5.95 -7.59
CA ASP A 6 -6.51 7.09 -8.50
C ASP A 6 -7.01 6.74 -9.90
N ASN A 7 -8.03 7.47 -10.37
CA ASN A 7 -8.64 7.27 -11.68
C ASN A 7 -7.72 7.63 -12.85
N ARG A 8 -6.59 8.31 -12.61
CA ARG A 8 -5.53 8.51 -13.61
C ARG A 8 -4.87 7.18 -14.04
N GLY A 9 -5.06 6.10 -13.27
CA GLY A 9 -4.56 4.77 -13.61
C GLY A 9 -3.09 4.53 -13.27
N GLY A 10 -2.67 3.27 -13.27
CA GLY A 10 -1.28 2.85 -13.14
C GLY A 10 -0.75 2.72 -11.70
N SER A 11 -1.05 3.65 -10.80
CA SER A 11 -0.46 3.67 -9.45
C SER A 11 -1.33 4.32 -8.38
N ARG A 12 -1.11 3.95 -7.11
CA ARG A 12 -1.78 4.56 -5.95
C ARG A 12 -1.33 6.01 -5.79
N ALA A 13 -2.25 6.89 -5.41
CA ALA A 13 -1.90 8.21 -4.89
C ALA A 13 -1.73 8.14 -3.37
N VAL A 14 -0.74 8.84 -2.81
CA VAL A 14 -0.45 8.78 -1.36
C VAL A 14 -0.20 10.18 -0.80
N ALA A 15 -0.92 10.51 0.27
CA ALA A 15 -0.77 11.79 0.96
C ALA A 15 -0.73 11.61 2.48
N ILE A 16 -0.11 12.56 3.17
CA ILE A 16 -0.03 12.60 4.64
C ILE A 16 -0.63 13.90 5.14
N THR A 17 -1.35 13.82 6.24
CA THR A 17 -1.82 14.96 7.01
C THR A 17 -1.32 14.83 8.45
N LYS A 18 -1.06 15.97 9.08
CA LYS A 18 -0.74 16.10 10.51
C LYS A 18 -1.84 16.84 11.29
N ASP A 19 -2.89 17.26 10.60
CA ASP A 19 -3.94 18.16 11.10
C ASP A 19 -5.35 17.64 10.79
N LEU A 20 -5.48 16.30 10.74
CA LEU A 20 -6.74 15.59 10.49
C LEU A 20 -7.41 15.97 9.17
N GLY A 21 -6.60 16.30 8.16
CA GLY A 21 -7.03 16.51 6.78
C GLY A 21 -7.31 17.96 6.41
N LYS A 22 -6.94 18.94 7.25
CA LYS A 22 -7.00 20.37 6.87
C LYS A 22 -5.97 20.71 5.80
N SER A 23 -4.77 20.15 5.92
CA SER A 23 -3.71 20.23 4.93
C SER A 23 -3.14 18.85 4.62
N TRP A 24 -2.67 18.70 3.38
CA TRP A 24 -2.11 17.46 2.86
C TRP A 24 -0.77 17.72 2.21
N THR A 25 0.19 16.86 2.50
CA THR A 25 1.49 16.82 1.82
C THR A 25 1.56 15.54 1.00
N GLU A 26 1.96 15.66 -0.26
CA GLU A 26 2.21 14.49 -1.09
C GLU A 26 3.35 13.65 -0.50
N HIS A 27 3.14 12.33 -0.44
CA HIS A 27 4.19 11.41 0.01
C HIS A 27 5.12 11.05 -1.16
N GLU A 28 6.41 10.83 -0.90
CA GLU A 28 7.40 10.51 -1.95
C GLU A 28 7.02 9.28 -2.80
N SER A 29 6.33 8.31 -2.20
CA SER A 29 5.87 7.09 -2.87
C SER A 29 4.69 7.32 -3.82
N SER A 30 4.03 8.48 -3.73
CA SER A 30 2.82 8.82 -4.48
C SER A 30 3.05 8.66 -5.97
N ARG A 31 2.11 7.99 -6.64
CA ARG A 31 2.09 7.79 -8.09
C ARG A 31 3.30 7.04 -8.65
N LYS A 32 4.11 6.38 -7.80
CA LYS A 32 5.33 5.66 -8.19
C LYS A 32 5.40 4.24 -7.62
N ALA A 33 5.43 4.09 -6.30
CA ALA A 33 5.92 2.86 -5.65
C ALA A 33 4.92 1.69 -5.65
N LEU A 34 3.61 1.99 -5.72
CA LEU A 34 2.54 1.00 -5.61
C LEU A 34 1.68 1.04 -6.87
N GLN A 35 1.91 0.10 -7.79
CA GLN A 35 1.08 -0.04 -8.99
C GLN A 35 -0.34 -0.49 -8.67
N GLU A 36 -1.31 -0.11 -9.50
CA GLU A 36 -2.69 -0.61 -9.40
C GLU A 36 -3.45 -0.60 -10.74
N PRO A 37 -4.53 -1.39 -10.85
CA PRO A 37 -5.44 -1.40 -11.99
C PRO A 37 -6.71 -0.58 -11.70
N VAL A 38 -6.59 0.52 -10.94
CA VAL A 38 -7.71 1.35 -10.49
C VAL A 38 -8.71 0.53 -9.65
N CYS A 39 -8.25 0.04 -8.50
CA CYS A 39 -8.98 -0.90 -7.65
C CYS A 39 -8.98 -0.46 -6.18
N MET A 40 -9.73 -1.12 -5.32
CA MET A 40 -9.53 -1.01 -3.88
C MET A 40 -8.16 -1.62 -3.52
N ALA A 41 -7.53 -1.07 -2.49
CA ALA A 41 -6.35 -1.64 -1.84
C ALA A 41 -6.47 -1.42 -0.33
N SER A 42 -5.88 -2.33 0.45
CA SER A 42 -5.79 -2.21 1.90
C SER A 42 -4.42 -1.67 2.31
N LEU A 43 -4.38 -0.87 3.38
CA LEU A 43 -3.16 -0.40 4.03
C LEU A 43 -3.38 -0.37 5.53
N ILE A 44 -2.52 -1.05 6.28
CA ILE A 44 -2.51 -1.04 7.75
C ILE A 44 -1.11 -0.72 8.27
N SER A 45 -1.06 -0.13 9.47
CA SER A 45 0.17 0.10 10.22
C SER A 45 0.21 -0.81 11.43
N VAL A 46 1.32 -1.51 11.62
CA VAL A 46 1.57 -2.36 12.78
C VAL A 46 2.75 -1.79 13.54
N LYS A 47 2.57 -1.43 14.81
CA LYS A 47 3.63 -0.84 15.62
C LYS A 47 4.64 -1.90 16.04
N ALA A 48 5.88 -1.46 16.28
CA ALA A 48 6.99 -2.32 16.70
C ALA A 48 6.60 -3.28 17.84
N LYS A 49 5.97 -2.74 18.88
CA LYS A 49 5.52 -3.51 20.05
C LYS A 49 4.45 -4.58 19.75
N ASP A 50 3.76 -4.47 18.62
CA ASP A 50 2.61 -5.31 18.27
C ASP A 50 2.98 -6.38 17.22
N ASN A 51 4.26 -6.58 16.94
CA ASN A 51 4.72 -7.62 16.00
C ASN A 51 6.06 -8.24 16.40
N VAL A 52 6.31 -9.44 15.88
CA VAL A 52 7.50 -10.26 16.22
C VAL A 52 8.82 -9.69 15.69
N LEU A 53 8.79 -8.75 14.74
CA LEU A 53 10.00 -8.13 14.19
C LEU A 53 10.47 -6.93 15.03
N ASN A 54 9.69 -6.51 16.04
CA ASN A 54 9.98 -5.36 16.89
C ASN A 54 10.33 -4.09 16.09
N ARG A 55 9.63 -3.86 14.97
CA ARG A 55 9.83 -2.72 14.07
C ARG A 55 8.48 -2.17 13.60
N ASP A 56 8.38 -0.87 13.36
CA ASP A 56 7.19 -0.28 12.75
C ASP A 56 7.04 -0.75 11.30
N LEU A 57 5.88 -1.32 10.98
CA LEU A 57 5.57 -1.91 9.67
C LEU A 57 4.40 -1.17 9.02
N LEU A 58 4.43 -1.09 7.69
CA LEU A 58 3.23 -0.94 6.88
C LEU A 58 2.98 -2.21 6.08
N LEU A 59 1.75 -2.70 6.11
CA LEU A 59 1.30 -3.82 5.28
C LEU A 59 0.27 -3.31 4.29
N PHE A 60 0.48 -3.64 3.02
CA PHE A 60 -0.38 -3.23 1.91
C PHE A 60 -0.83 -4.45 1.12
N SER A 61 -2.06 -4.45 0.62
CA SER A 61 -2.52 -5.49 -0.30
C SER A 61 -3.38 -4.93 -1.42
N ASN A 62 -3.09 -5.37 -2.64
CA ASN A 62 -3.89 -5.08 -3.83
C ASN A 62 -3.63 -6.12 -4.94
N PRO A 63 -4.37 -6.07 -6.05
CA PRO A 63 -3.92 -6.66 -7.31
C PRO A 63 -2.61 -6.00 -7.75
N ASN A 64 -1.51 -6.75 -7.74
CA ASN A 64 -0.18 -6.23 -8.06
C ASN A 64 0.06 -6.19 -9.57
N THR A 65 -0.80 -5.47 -10.28
CA THR A 65 -0.81 -5.30 -11.73
C THR A 65 -1.35 -3.91 -12.08
N THR A 66 -1.08 -3.42 -13.29
CA THR A 66 -1.68 -2.20 -13.84
C THR A 66 -2.93 -2.47 -14.69
N LYS A 67 -3.23 -3.74 -15.00
CA LYS A 67 -4.38 -4.14 -15.82
C LYS A 67 -5.01 -5.41 -15.25
N GLY A 68 -6.34 -5.46 -15.22
CA GLY A 68 -7.07 -6.61 -14.67
C GLY A 68 -7.06 -6.63 -13.14
N ARG A 69 -7.67 -7.64 -12.52
CA ARG A 69 -7.74 -7.78 -11.05
C ARG A 69 -7.30 -9.19 -10.64
N HIS A 70 -6.02 -9.44 -10.82
CA HIS A 70 -5.33 -10.68 -10.47
C HIS A 70 -4.04 -10.35 -9.70
N ASP A 71 -3.28 -11.38 -9.34
CA ASP A 71 -2.02 -11.26 -8.61
C ASP A 71 -2.15 -10.51 -7.29
N ILE A 72 -3.13 -10.91 -6.49
CA ILE A 72 -3.28 -10.38 -5.15
C ILE A 72 -2.00 -10.66 -4.38
N THR A 73 -1.39 -9.59 -3.91
CA THR A 73 -0.07 -9.62 -3.25
C THR A 73 -0.15 -8.82 -1.96
N ILE A 74 0.40 -9.37 -0.89
CA ILE A 74 0.72 -8.61 0.33
C ILE A 74 2.13 -8.06 0.18
N LYS A 75 2.32 -6.78 0.48
CA LYS A 75 3.62 -6.10 0.49
C LYS A 75 3.87 -5.51 1.86
N MET A 76 5.11 -5.57 2.31
CA MET A 76 5.55 -4.97 3.56
C MET A 76 6.58 -3.87 3.29
N SER A 77 6.42 -2.74 3.99
CA SER A 77 7.41 -1.67 4.06
C SER A 77 7.92 -1.53 5.50
N LEU A 78 9.23 -1.30 5.61
CA LEU A 78 9.96 -1.17 6.86
C LEU A 78 10.45 0.27 7.13
N ASP A 79 10.11 1.20 6.24
CA ASP A 79 10.62 2.58 6.20
C ASP A 79 9.48 3.62 6.05
N GLY A 80 8.29 3.27 6.55
CA GLY A 80 7.15 4.19 6.54
C GLY A 80 6.48 4.33 5.17
N GLY A 81 6.69 3.38 4.25
CA GLY A 81 6.04 3.33 2.95
C GLY A 81 6.83 3.99 1.82
N ILE A 82 8.10 4.34 2.06
CA ILE A 82 9.00 4.88 1.04
C ILE A 82 9.36 3.77 0.04
N THR A 83 9.83 2.62 0.56
CA THR A 83 10.16 1.45 -0.27
C THR A 83 9.28 0.24 0.03
N TRP A 84 9.04 -0.56 -1.02
CA TRP A 84 8.26 -1.80 -1.01
C TRP A 84 9.04 -2.89 -1.73
N LEU A 85 10.07 -3.42 -1.06
CA LEU A 85 11.06 -4.31 -1.68
C LEU A 85 10.44 -5.63 -2.17
N PRO A 86 10.85 -6.18 -3.34
CA PRO A 86 10.33 -7.43 -3.88
C PRO A 86 10.42 -8.63 -2.93
N GLU A 87 11.51 -8.74 -2.15
CA GLU A 87 11.74 -9.80 -1.16
C GLU A 87 10.78 -9.73 0.04
N HIS A 88 10.07 -8.62 0.22
CA HIS A 88 9.07 -8.42 1.27
C HIS A 88 7.63 -8.51 0.72
N GLN A 89 7.42 -9.31 -0.32
CA GLN A 89 6.13 -9.50 -0.96
C GLN A 89 5.74 -10.98 -0.97
N LEU A 90 4.45 -11.23 -0.77
CA LEU A 90 3.86 -12.56 -0.86
C LEU A 90 2.68 -12.51 -1.81
N PHE A 91 2.79 -13.21 -2.94
CA PHE A 91 1.65 -13.52 -3.79
C PHE A 91 0.74 -14.49 -3.03
N ILE A 92 -0.56 -14.17 -2.96
CA ILE A 92 -1.53 -14.96 -2.20
C ILE A 92 -2.64 -15.56 -3.06
N ALA A 93 -3.01 -14.96 -4.18
CA ALA A 93 -4.05 -15.51 -5.07
C ALA A 93 -4.07 -14.86 -6.46
N ASN A 94 -4.54 -15.63 -7.46
CA ASN A 94 -4.81 -15.13 -8.81
C ASN A 94 -6.14 -14.36 -8.93
N THR A 95 -7.03 -14.42 -7.93
CA THR A 95 -8.34 -13.74 -7.95
C THR A 95 -8.81 -13.38 -6.53
N TYR A 96 -9.42 -12.19 -6.38
CA TYR A 96 -10.02 -11.59 -5.16
C TYR A 96 -9.20 -11.65 -3.86
N SER A 97 -8.78 -10.47 -3.36
CA SER A 97 -8.29 -10.31 -1.99
C SER A 97 -9.46 -10.38 -1.01
N ALA A 98 -9.24 -10.97 0.16
CA ALA A 98 -10.22 -10.94 1.26
C ALA A 98 -10.65 -9.51 1.59
N LYS A 99 -11.96 -9.31 1.81
CA LYS A 99 -12.48 -8.16 2.56
C LYS A 99 -12.09 -8.40 4.02
N PHE A 100 -11.07 -7.69 4.51
CA PHE A 100 -10.92 -7.50 5.95
C PHE A 100 -11.95 -6.48 6.41
#